data_AF-A0A968TVP4-F1
#
_entry.id   AF-A0A968TVP4-F1
#
_cell.length_a   1.000
_cell.length_b   1.000
_cell.length_c   1.000
_cell.angle_alpha   90.00
_cell.angle_beta   90.00
_cell.angle_gamma   90.00
#
_symmetry.space_group_name_H-M   'P 1'
#
loop_
_entity.id
_entity.type
_entity.pdbx_description
1 polymer ?
#
loop_
_entity_poly.entity_id
_entity_poly.type
_entity_poly.pdbx_seq_one_letter_code
_entity_poly.pdbx_strand_id
1 'polypeptide(L)'
;AGASWAVEARLPEDELWRLRPHFDRIFIDYLEYRRETKSLTADDRFVQLYFDFLKFLNALVLHDDAFSHFLERVDGGARFRILCKDPSRFLGAVINRCHSVIGLSATLSPPDFYRDLLGFDAARTHCFASSNPFPAENRRVVIDTQVATTFRERPIYYPVIAERLAGFADAVPGNCLALFPSYQFLAEISGRMRRGANACWCNKRATAIANAKRSSTPCAPHFWATCCCSRWRAAFSPKVSIIPATCSRRWRWWDRVYRR
;
A
#
# COMPACT_ATOMS: atom_id res chain seq x y z
N ALA A 1 -4.00 -0.17 -31.82
CA ALA A 1 -3.87 -0.64 -30.43
C ALA A 1 -5.29 -0.81 -29.89
N GLY A 2 -5.72 -2.04 -29.61
CA GLY A 2 -7.07 -2.30 -29.09
C GLY A 2 -7.17 -1.76 -27.67
N ALA A 3 -8.28 -1.11 -27.34
CA ALA A 3 -8.51 -0.59 -25.99
C ALA A 3 -8.36 -1.73 -24.97
N SER A 4 -7.53 -1.54 -23.94
CA SER A 4 -7.49 -2.42 -22.79
C SER A 4 -8.85 -2.35 -22.11
N TRP A 5 -9.52 -3.50 -22.03
CA TRP A 5 -10.77 -3.62 -21.29
C TRP A 5 -10.59 -4.69 -20.21
N ALA A 6 -11.27 -4.45 -19.09
CA ALA A 6 -11.37 -5.37 -17.97
C ALA A 6 -12.85 -5.66 -17.73
N VAL A 7 -13.20 -6.93 -17.61
CA VAL A 7 -14.56 -7.37 -17.28
C VAL A 7 -14.50 -8.16 -15.99
N GLU A 8 -15.46 -7.86 -15.11
CA GLU A 8 -15.75 -8.72 -13.98
C GLU A 8 -16.41 -10.00 -14.50
N ALA A 9 -15.79 -11.14 -14.25
CA ALA A 9 -16.25 -12.43 -14.75
C ALA A 9 -16.37 -13.42 -13.59
N ARG A 10 -17.32 -14.36 -13.66
CA ARG A 10 -17.31 -15.50 -12.74
C ARG A 10 -16.26 -16.50 -13.18
N LEU A 11 -15.54 -17.05 -12.23
CA LEU A 11 -14.55 -18.10 -12.49
C LEU A 11 -15.26 -19.44 -12.71
N PRO A 12 -14.82 -20.25 -13.69
CA PRO A 12 -15.24 -21.65 -13.82
C PRO A 12 -14.48 -22.51 -12.80
N GLU A 13 -14.79 -22.32 -11.51
CA GLU A 13 -14.05 -22.93 -10.41
C GLU A 13 -14.02 -24.46 -10.51
N ASP A 14 -15.16 -25.07 -10.82
CA ASP A 14 -15.30 -26.52 -10.99
C ASP A 14 -14.38 -27.07 -12.08
N GLU A 15 -14.23 -26.36 -13.19
CA GLU A 15 -13.35 -26.78 -14.29
C GLU A 15 -11.88 -26.73 -13.83
N LEU A 16 -11.50 -25.67 -13.13
CA LEU A 16 -10.14 -25.52 -12.60
C LEU A 16 -9.80 -26.58 -11.56
N TRP A 17 -10.74 -26.94 -10.69
CA TRP A 17 -10.56 -28.04 -9.74
C TRP A 17 -10.47 -29.40 -10.43
N ARG A 18 -11.23 -29.64 -11.51
CA ARG A 18 -11.15 -30.87 -12.32
C ARG A 18 -9.80 -31.03 -13.04
N LEU A 19 -9.09 -29.94 -13.30
CA LEU A 19 -7.74 -30.00 -13.87
C LEU A 19 -6.69 -30.49 -12.87
N ARG A 20 -6.93 -30.36 -11.56
CA ARG A 20 -5.94 -30.70 -10.53
C ARG A 20 -5.44 -32.15 -10.60
N PRO A 21 -6.30 -33.18 -10.61
CA PRO A 21 -5.81 -34.57 -10.68
C PRO A 21 -4.98 -34.86 -11.93
N HIS A 22 -5.29 -34.21 -13.05
CA HIS A 22 -4.55 -34.33 -14.29
C HIS A 22 -3.16 -33.70 -14.17
N PHE A 23 -3.08 -32.50 -13.59
CA PHE A 23 -1.83 -31.79 -13.35
C PHE A 23 -0.94 -32.52 -12.33
N ASP A 24 -1.53 -33.06 -11.26
CA ASP A 24 -0.83 -33.86 -10.24
C ASP A 24 -0.19 -35.10 -10.87
N ARG A 25 -0.89 -35.79 -11.77
CA ARG A 25 -0.35 -36.94 -12.51
C ARG A 25 0.82 -36.55 -13.41
N ILE A 26 0.65 -35.53 -14.25
CA ILE A 26 1.72 -35.05 -15.15
C ILE A 26 2.93 -34.60 -14.33
N PHE A 27 2.71 -34.02 -13.15
CA PHE A 27 3.79 -33.60 -12.26
C PHE A 27 4.62 -34.79 -11.74
N ILE A 28 3.98 -35.88 -11.35
CA ILE A 28 4.67 -37.11 -10.93
C ILE A 28 5.49 -37.68 -12.10
N ASP A 29 4.84 -37.88 -13.26
CA ASP A 29 5.50 -38.43 -14.46
C ASP A 29 6.71 -37.56 -14.88
N TYR A 30 6.58 -36.23 -14.78
CA TYR A 30 7.65 -35.29 -15.07
C TYR A 30 8.81 -35.42 -14.09
N LEU A 31 8.55 -35.51 -12.79
CA LEU A 31 9.60 -35.67 -11.78
C LEU A 31 10.33 -37.01 -11.93
N GLU A 32 9.62 -38.08 -12.26
CA GLU A 32 10.23 -39.39 -12.56
C GLU A 32 11.17 -39.30 -13.77
N TYR A 33 10.70 -38.73 -14.88
CA TYR A 33 11.53 -38.49 -16.06
C TYR A 33 12.79 -37.66 -15.73
N ARG A 34 12.65 -36.58 -14.96
CA ARG A 34 13.79 -35.72 -14.58
C ARG A 34 14.76 -36.42 -13.63
N ARG A 35 14.26 -37.34 -12.79
CA ARG A 35 15.07 -38.18 -11.90
C ARG A 35 15.87 -39.21 -12.69
N GLU A 36 15.23 -39.93 -13.61
CA GLU A 36 15.89 -40.93 -14.48
C GLU A 36 16.97 -40.31 -15.35
N THR A 37 16.67 -39.14 -15.94
CA THR A 37 17.62 -38.38 -16.77
C THR A 37 18.64 -37.57 -15.96
N LYS A 38 18.58 -37.61 -14.62
CA LYS A 38 19.43 -36.82 -13.70
C LYS A 38 19.48 -35.32 -14.04
N SER A 39 18.37 -34.77 -14.53
CA SER A 39 18.30 -33.41 -15.08
C SER A 39 17.58 -32.42 -14.17
N LEU A 40 17.22 -32.81 -12.94
CA LEU A 40 16.60 -31.96 -11.93
C LEU A 40 17.40 -30.69 -11.66
N THR A 41 16.74 -29.54 -11.77
CA THR A 41 17.31 -28.21 -11.49
C THR A 41 16.45 -27.46 -10.48
N ALA A 42 17.04 -26.62 -9.64
CA ALA A 42 16.30 -25.81 -8.68
C ALA A 42 15.34 -24.78 -9.32
N ASP A 43 15.64 -24.31 -10.53
CA ASP A 43 14.87 -23.31 -11.28
C ASP A 43 13.99 -23.92 -12.37
N ASP A 44 13.44 -25.10 -12.10
CA ASP A 44 12.62 -25.82 -13.07
C ASP A 44 11.27 -25.12 -13.30
N ARG A 45 11.06 -24.63 -14.53
CA ARG A 45 9.88 -23.84 -14.90
C ARG A 45 8.57 -24.62 -14.81
N PHE A 46 8.60 -25.93 -15.06
CA PHE A 46 7.39 -26.74 -14.96
C PHE A 46 7.03 -26.99 -13.50
N VAL A 47 8.04 -27.25 -12.65
CA VAL A 47 7.84 -27.35 -11.20
C VAL A 47 7.28 -26.04 -10.63
N GLN A 48 7.82 -24.90 -11.06
CA GLN A 48 7.29 -23.58 -10.66
C GLN A 48 5.84 -23.40 -11.09
N LEU A 49 5.51 -23.72 -12.35
CA LEU A 49 4.15 -23.63 -12.87
C LEU A 49 3.18 -24.49 -12.06
N TYR A 50 3.56 -25.72 -11.71
CA TYR A 50 2.74 -26.60 -10.89
C TYR A 50 2.45 -26.00 -9.52
N PHE A 51 3.46 -25.50 -8.82
CA PHE A 51 3.25 -24.87 -7.51
C PHE A 51 2.47 -23.57 -7.61
N ASP A 52 2.64 -22.78 -8.66
CA ASP A 52 1.85 -21.57 -8.89
C ASP A 52 0.39 -21.90 -9.20
N PHE A 53 0.13 -22.98 -9.94
CA PHE A 53 -1.22 -23.50 -10.14
C PHE A 53 -1.86 -23.96 -8.83
N LEU A 54 -1.14 -24.69 -7.97
CA LEU A 54 -1.65 -25.07 -6.65
C LEU A 54 -1.93 -23.87 -5.74
N LYS A 55 -1.03 -22.88 -5.72
CA LYS A 55 -1.27 -21.62 -4.96
C LYS A 55 -2.51 -20.91 -5.48
N PHE A 56 -2.69 -20.88 -6.79
CA PHE A 56 -3.86 -20.28 -7.43
C PHE A 56 -5.14 -21.00 -7.00
N LEU A 57 -5.21 -22.33 -7.13
CA LEU A 57 -6.37 -23.11 -6.66
C LEU A 57 -6.66 -22.91 -5.17
N ASN A 58 -5.62 -22.90 -4.33
CA ASN A 58 -5.77 -22.64 -2.90
C ASN A 58 -6.33 -21.24 -2.60
N ALA A 59 -5.98 -20.23 -3.40
CA ALA A 59 -6.56 -18.91 -3.28
C ALA A 59 -8.05 -18.90 -3.66
N LEU A 60 -8.48 -19.78 -4.58
CA LEU A 60 -9.89 -19.95 -4.95
C LEU A 60 -10.72 -20.62 -3.86
N VAL A 61 -10.12 -21.42 -2.96
CA VAL A 61 -10.88 -22.01 -1.82
C VAL A 61 -11.53 -20.93 -0.94
N LEU A 62 -10.93 -19.74 -0.87
CA LEU A 62 -11.48 -18.63 -0.09
C LEU A 62 -12.57 -17.85 -0.84
N HIS A 63 -12.95 -18.29 -2.05
CA HIS A 63 -13.89 -17.62 -2.92
C HIS A 63 -15.26 -17.44 -2.27
N ASP A 64 -15.72 -16.20 -2.26
CA ASP A 64 -17.06 -15.80 -1.87
C ASP A 64 -17.36 -14.41 -2.43
N ASP A 65 -18.49 -13.83 -2.01
CA ASP A 65 -18.92 -12.49 -2.39
C ASP A 65 -17.94 -11.37 -1.98
N ALA A 66 -17.06 -11.60 -1.00
CA ALA A 66 -15.97 -10.69 -0.66
C ALA A 66 -14.89 -10.59 -1.74
N PHE A 67 -14.83 -11.51 -2.70
CA PHE A 67 -13.89 -11.44 -3.82
C PHE A 67 -14.57 -11.03 -5.14
N SER A 68 -13.84 -10.27 -5.95
CA SER A 68 -14.19 -9.98 -7.35
C SER A 68 -13.07 -10.45 -8.27
N HIS A 69 -13.45 -10.93 -9.44
CA HIS A 69 -12.54 -11.54 -10.40
C HIS A 69 -12.57 -10.74 -11.69
N PHE A 70 -11.39 -10.32 -12.16
CA PHE A 70 -11.26 -9.53 -13.36
C PHE A 70 -10.39 -10.23 -14.38
N LEU A 71 -10.87 -10.30 -15.62
CA LEU A 71 -10.08 -10.65 -16.78
C LEU A 71 -9.77 -9.37 -17.55
N GLU A 72 -8.49 -9.07 -17.69
CA GLU A 72 -7.97 -7.90 -18.39
C GLU A 72 -7.21 -8.38 -19.63
N ARG A 73 -7.55 -7.84 -20.80
CA ARG A 73 -6.71 -8.01 -22.00
C ARG A 73 -5.54 -7.03 -21.91
N VAL A 74 -4.33 -7.56 -21.96
CA VAL A 74 -3.08 -6.78 -21.95
C VAL A 74 -2.34 -6.99 -23.26
N ASP A 75 -1.44 -6.08 -23.62
CA ASP A 75 -0.61 -6.26 -24.81
C ASP A 75 0.19 -7.56 -24.69
N GLY A 76 0.00 -8.47 -25.66
CA GLY A 76 0.65 -9.77 -25.66
C GLY A 76 -0.01 -10.87 -24.81
N GLY A 77 -1.19 -10.65 -24.23
CA GLY A 77 -1.89 -11.73 -23.52
C GLY A 77 -3.15 -11.34 -22.75
N ALA A 78 -3.41 -12.09 -21.68
CA ALA A 78 -4.48 -11.83 -20.74
C ALA A 78 -3.92 -11.84 -19.31
N ARG A 79 -4.48 -11.00 -18.46
CA ARG A 79 -4.18 -10.95 -17.04
C ARG A 79 -5.45 -11.26 -16.27
N PHE A 80 -5.34 -12.21 -15.36
CA PHE A 80 -6.39 -12.52 -14.41
C PHE A 80 -6.07 -11.90 -13.05
N ARG A 81 -7.05 -11.27 -12.40
CA ARG A 81 -6.91 -10.64 -11.08
C ARG A 81 -8.02 -11.08 -10.15
N ILE A 82 -7.63 -11.49 -8.94
CA ILE A 82 -8.54 -11.74 -7.82
C ILE A 82 -8.39 -10.56 -6.86
N LEU A 83 -9.50 -9.88 -6.55
CA LEU A 83 -9.52 -8.71 -5.67
C LEU A 83 -10.38 -9.01 -4.44
N CYS A 84 -9.78 -8.97 -3.25
CA CYS A 84 -10.51 -8.97 -2.00
C CYS A 84 -11.12 -7.57 -1.77
N LYS A 85 -12.44 -7.48 -1.80
CA LYS A 85 -13.22 -6.27 -1.51
C LYS A 85 -13.46 -6.11 0.00
N ASP A 86 -13.64 -7.22 0.70
CA ASP A 86 -13.89 -7.23 2.14
C ASP A 86 -12.97 -8.24 2.87
N PRO A 87 -11.90 -7.76 3.52
CA PRO A 87 -10.98 -8.63 4.24
C PRO A 87 -11.48 -8.99 5.66
N SER A 88 -12.57 -8.38 6.14
CA SER A 88 -12.97 -8.36 7.55
C SER A 88 -13.05 -9.75 8.16
N ARG A 89 -13.80 -10.66 7.56
CA ARG A 89 -13.97 -12.03 8.08
C ARG A 89 -12.68 -12.84 8.14
N PHE A 90 -11.78 -12.65 7.17
CA PHE A 90 -10.52 -13.39 7.09
C PHE A 90 -9.55 -12.90 8.16
N LEU A 91 -9.46 -11.58 8.32
CA LEU A 91 -8.66 -10.96 9.36
C LEU A 91 -9.25 -11.25 10.75
N GLY A 92 -10.56 -11.14 10.90
CA GLY A 92 -11.29 -11.45 12.13
C GLY A 92 -11.05 -12.89 12.60
N ALA A 93 -11.07 -13.88 11.69
CA ALA A 93 -10.75 -15.27 12.03
C ALA A 93 -9.30 -15.44 12.54
N VAL A 94 -8.35 -14.66 12.04
CA VAL A 94 -6.98 -14.65 12.55
C VAL A 94 -6.91 -13.97 13.92
N ILE A 95 -7.49 -12.77 14.04
CA ILE A 95 -7.52 -11.96 15.26
C ILE A 95 -8.16 -12.72 16.41
N ASN A 96 -9.29 -13.40 16.16
CA ASN A 96 -10.04 -14.12 17.18
C ASN A 96 -9.37 -15.41 17.66
N ARG A 97 -8.35 -15.92 16.94
CA ARG A 97 -7.49 -17.02 17.41
C ARG A 97 -6.41 -16.55 18.37
N CYS A 98 -6.10 -15.25 18.39
CA CYS A 98 -5.15 -14.69 19.34
C CYS A 98 -5.83 -14.49 20.71
N HIS A 99 -5.05 -14.67 21.78
CA HIS A 99 -5.53 -14.40 23.14
C HIS A 99 -5.86 -12.90 23.33
N SER A 100 -5.04 -12.01 22.77
CA SER A 100 -5.26 -10.56 22.78
C SER A 100 -4.55 -9.90 21.59
N VAL A 101 -5.13 -8.83 21.05
CA VAL A 101 -4.59 -8.05 19.93
C VAL A 101 -4.74 -6.56 20.24
N ILE A 102 -3.67 -5.79 20.02
CA ILE A 102 -3.66 -4.33 20.18
C ILE A 102 -3.40 -3.71 18.80
N GLY A 103 -4.43 -3.06 18.25
CA GLY A 103 -4.31 -2.27 17.02
C GLY A 103 -3.89 -0.84 17.35
N LEU A 104 -2.71 -0.41 16.88
CA LEU A 104 -2.20 0.94 17.09
C LEU A 104 -1.88 1.61 15.76
N SER A 105 -2.51 2.76 15.51
CA SER A 105 -2.09 3.67 14.45
C SER A 105 -2.57 5.09 14.74
N ALA A 106 -1.81 6.07 14.27
CA ALA A 106 -2.10 7.49 14.44
C ALA A 106 -3.24 8.00 13.51
N THR A 107 -3.71 7.17 12.57
CA THR A 107 -4.68 7.57 11.54
C THR A 107 -5.94 6.70 11.51
N LEU A 108 -6.22 5.94 12.58
CA LEU A 108 -7.44 5.12 12.68
C LEU A 108 -8.63 5.97 13.13
N SER A 109 -9.09 6.85 12.25
CA SER A 109 -10.28 7.66 12.47
C SER A 109 -11.16 7.67 11.21
N PRO A 110 -12.46 7.37 11.32
CA PRO A 110 -13.19 6.98 12.52
C PRO A 110 -12.84 5.55 13.00
N PRO A 111 -12.77 5.29 14.33
CA PRO A 111 -12.32 3.99 14.85
C PRO A 111 -13.27 2.84 14.50
N ASP A 112 -14.59 3.09 14.49
CA ASP A 112 -15.60 2.06 14.16
C ASP A 112 -15.42 1.52 12.74
N PHE A 113 -15.13 2.41 11.78
CA PHE A 113 -14.88 2.01 10.39
C PHE A 113 -13.72 1.02 10.29
N TYR A 114 -12.60 1.31 10.96
CA TYR A 114 -11.43 0.43 10.91
C TYR A 114 -11.60 -0.84 11.74
N ARG A 115 -12.36 -0.79 12.84
CA ARG A 115 -12.75 -1.99 13.60
C ARG A 115 -13.47 -2.97 12.69
N ASP A 116 -14.50 -2.49 12.00
CA ASP A 116 -15.35 -3.31 11.15
C ASP A 116 -14.59 -3.80 9.91
N LEU A 117 -13.84 -2.92 9.24
CA LEU A 117 -13.01 -3.27 8.07
C LEU A 117 -11.98 -4.36 8.37
N LEU A 118 -11.38 -4.32 9.57
CA LEU A 118 -10.37 -5.30 9.99
C LEU A 118 -10.99 -6.56 10.64
N GLY A 119 -12.30 -6.59 10.83
CA GLY A 119 -13.01 -7.74 11.41
C GLY A 119 -12.84 -7.90 12.92
N PHE A 120 -12.60 -6.81 13.63
CA PHE A 120 -12.62 -6.83 15.09
C PHE A 120 -14.05 -6.98 15.60
N ASP A 121 -14.29 -7.93 16.50
CA ASP A 121 -15.59 -8.13 17.14
C ASP A 121 -15.96 -6.91 17.99
N ALA A 122 -17.06 -6.23 17.65
CA ALA A 122 -17.53 -5.03 18.33
C ALA A 122 -17.85 -5.24 19.82
N ALA A 123 -18.31 -6.42 20.21
CA ALA A 123 -18.62 -6.73 21.61
C ALA A 123 -17.36 -6.94 22.46
N ARG A 124 -16.22 -7.25 21.81
CA ARG A 124 -14.95 -7.55 22.47
C ARG A 124 -13.85 -6.50 22.24
N THR A 125 -14.16 -5.44 21.49
CA THR A 125 -13.15 -4.47 21.05
C THR A 125 -13.42 -3.11 21.65
N HIS A 126 -12.43 -2.60 22.38
CA HIS A 126 -12.46 -1.24 22.90
C HIS A 126 -11.63 -0.31 22.01
N CYS A 127 -12.25 0.74 21.49
CA CYS A 127 -11.58 1.76 20.70
C CYS A 127 -11.15 2.94 21.59
N PHE A 128 -9.90 3.37 21.46
CA PHE A 128 -9.37 4.51 22.19
C PHE A 128 -8.73 5.49 21.21
N ALA A 129 -9.15 6.76 21.28
CA ALA A 129 -8.55 7.85 20.54
C ALA A 129 -8.05 8.90 21.55
N SER A 130 -6.74 9.14 21.53
CA SER A 130 -6.16 10.24 22.31
C SER A 130 -6.35 11.55 21.56
N SER A 131 -6.64 12.62 22.30
CA SER A 131 -6.54 13.99 21.77
C SER A 131 -5.10 14.28 21.34
N ASN A 132 -4.95 15.16 20.34
CA ASN A 132 -3.66 15.66 19.92
C ASN A 132 -2.97 16.40 21.09
N PRO A 133 -1.80 15.95 21.57
CA PRO A 133 -1.11 16.59 22.69
C PRO A 133 -0.32 17.85 22.29
N PHE A 134 -0.18 18.12 20.98
CA PHE A 134 0.59 19.26 20.51
C PHE A 134 -0.23 20.56 20.55
N PRO A 135 0.36 21.69 20.98
CA PRO A 135 -0.26 23.01 20.93
C PRO A 135 -0.79 23.33 19.51
N ALA A 136 -1.96 23.96 19.44
CA ALA A 136 -2.62 24.23 18.16
C ALA A 136 -1.81 25.22 17.30
N GLU A 137 -1.04 26.09 17.93
CA GLU A 137 -0.24 27.14 17.30
C GLU A 137 0.91 26.55 16.45
N ASN A 138 1.32 25.32 16.75
CA ASN A 138 2.35 24.61 15.98
C ASN A 138 1.86 24.17 14.58
N ARG A 139 0.56 24.23 14.30
CA ARG A 139 -0.01 23.78 13.02
C ARG A 139 -1.07 24.74 12.51
N ARG A 140 -0.78 25.38 11.38
CA ARG A 140 -1.77 26.14 10.62
C ARG A 140 -2.39 25.28 9.53
N VAL A 141 -3.72 25.22 9.49
CA VAL A 141 -4.49 24.55 8.43
C VAL A 141 -5.21 25.61 7.62
N VAL A 142 -5.05 25.57 6.30
CA VAL A 142 -5.70 26.49 5.35
C VAL A 142 -6.34 25.64 4.26
N ILE A 143 -7.57 25.98 3.90
CA ILE A 143 -8.32 25.33 2.84
C ILE A 143 -8.63 26.38 1.78
N ASP A 144 -8.17 26.16 0.56
CA ASP A 144 -8.54 26.99 -0.59
C ASP A 144 -9.84 26.43 -1.19
N THR A 145 -10.95 27.14 -0.99
CA THR A 145 -12.28 26.76 -1.50
C THR A 145 -12.53 27.25 -2.92
N GLN A 146 -11.58 27.94 -3.55
CA GLN A 146 -11.72 28.48 -4.90
C GLN A 146 -11.25 27.50 -5.99
N VAL A 147 -10.72 26.34 -5.61
CA VAL A 147 -10.20 25.31 -6.52
C VAL A 147 -10.97 24.00 -6.40
N ALA A 148 -11.32 23.41 -7.55
CA ALA A 148 -11.90 22.07 -7.59
C ALA A 148 -10.86 21.03 -8.05
N THR A 149 -10.83 19.89 -7.36
CA THR A 149 -9.93 18.76 -7.67
C THR A 149 -10.67 17.50 -8.12
N THR A 150 -12.00 17.62 -8.34
CA THR A 150 -12.84 16.54 -8.89
C THR A 150 -12.36 16.18 -10.30
N PHE A 151 -12.42 14.89 -10.68
CA PHE A 151 -11.78 14.40 -11.91
C PHE A 151 -12.17 15.17 -13.18
N ARG A 152 -13.43 15.58 -13.29
CA ARG A 152 -13.97 16.30 -14.46
C ARG A 152 -13.44 17.73 -14.57
N GLU A 153 -13.22 18.40 -13.45
CA GLU A 153 -12.90 19.83 -13.40
C GLU A 153 -11.40 20.11 -13.37
N ARG A 154 -10.56 19.11 -13.04
CA ARG A 154 -9.10 19.27 -12.88
C ARG A 154 -8.43 20.02 -14.03
N PRO A 155 -8.73 19.75 -15.32
CA PRO A 155 -8.08 20.45 -16.43
C PRO A 155 -8.23 21.97 -16.38
N ILE A 156 -9.36 22.45 -15.87
CA ILE A 156 -9.67 23.87 -15.73
C ILE A 156 -8.81 24.50 -14.63
N TYR A 157 -8.62 23.77 -13.52
CA TYR A 157 -7.96 24.29 -12.32
C TYR A 157 -6.44 24.06 -12.26
N TYR A 158 -5.85 23.26 -13.15
CA TYR A 158 -4.40 23.02 -13.13
C TYR A 158 -3.54 24.29 -13.09
N PRO A 159 -3.80 25.34 -13.91
CA PRO A 159 -2.99 26.55 -13.90
C PRO A 159 -3.08 27.29 -12.56
N VAL A 160 -4.30 27.45 -12.03
CA VAL A 160 -4.55 28.16 -10.76
C VAL A 160 -3.89 27.41 -9.60
N ILE A 161 -4.01 26.08 -9.56
CA ILE A 161 -3.38 25.27 -8.50
C ILE A 161 -1.85 25.40 -8.57
N ALA A 162 -1.26 25.38 -9.78
CA ALA A 162 0.18 25.53 -9.95
C ALA A 162 0.69 26.90 -9.47
N GLU A 163 -0.04 27.97 -9.77
CA GLU A 163 0.27 29.32 -9.30
C GLU A 163 0.17 29.42 -7.77
N ARG A 164 -0.91 28.91 -7.17
CA ARG A 164 -1.11 28.91 -5.72
C ARG A 164 -0.01 28.15 -4.98
N LEU A 165 0.39 26.98 -5.49
CA LEU A 165 1.47 26.18 -4.89
C LEU A 165 2.84 26.86 -5.03
N ALA A 166 3.11 27.52 -6.16
CA ALA A 166 4.35 28.28 -6.35
C ALA A 166 4.42 29.46 -5.37
N GLY A 167 3.35 30.26 -5.28
CA GLY A 167 3.26 31.36 -4.32
C GLY A 167 3.37 30.89 -2.86
N PHE A 168 2.77 29.73 -2.52
CA PHE A 168 2.92 29.14 -1.19
C PHE A 168 4.37 28.74 -0.89
N ALA A 169 5.04 28.09 -1.85
CA ALA A 169 6.43 27.66 -1.70
C ALA A 169 7.40 28.85 -1.56
N ASP A 170 7.13 29.97 -2.22
CA ASP A 170 7.94 31.19 -2.10
C ASP A 170 7.68 31.93 -0.78
N ALA A 171 6.43 31.94 -0.30
CA ALA A 171 6.05 32.68 0.91
C ALA A 171 6.38 31.94 2.22
N VAL A 172 6.39 30.61 2.23
CA VAL A 172 6.59 29.81 3.44
C VAL A 172 8.07 29.43 3.60
N PRO A 173 8.74 29.86 4.68
CA PRO A 173 10.13 29.51 4.89
C PRO A 173 10.29 28.03 5.22
N GLY A 174 11.35 27.42 4.67
CA GLY A 174 11.68 26.02 4.91
C GLY A 174 11.25 25.09 3.77
N ASN A 175 11.12 23.80 4.08
CA ASN A 175 10.84 22.78 3.07
C ASN A 175 9.34 22.63 2.82
N CYS A 176 8.94 22.68 1.54
CA CYS A 176 7.57 22.42 1.12
C CYS A 176 7.43 21.03 0.49
N LEU A 177 6.38 20.30 0.89
CA LEU A 177 5.99 19.00 0.33
C LEU A 177 4.57 19.09 -0.23
N ALA A 178 4.40 18.78 -1.52
CA ALA A 178 3.10 18.69 -2.16
C ALA A 178 2.73 17.21 -2.42
N LEU A 179 1.54 16.82 -1.98
CA LEU A 179 0.98 15.47 -2.18
C LEU A 179 -0.18 15.54 -3.18
N PHE A 180 -0.16 14.68 -4.20
CA PHE A 180 -1.14 14.68 -5.29
C PHE A 180 -1.88 13.35 -5.40
N PRO A 181 -3.15 13.34 -5.86
CA PRO A 181 -3.97 12.13 -5.94
C PRO A 181 -3.57 11.17 -7.07
N SER A 182 -2.76 11.60 -8.04
CA SER A 182 -2.22 10.73 -9.10
C SER A 182 -0.95 11.31 -9.73
N TYR A 183 -0.17 10.47 -10.41
CA TYR A 183 1.01 10.93 -11.15
C TYR A 183 0.68 11.81 -12.33
N GLN A 184 -0.46 11.57 -12.99
CA GLN A 184 -0.94 12.45 -14.04
C GLN A 184 -1.21 13.85 -13.47
N PHE A 185 -1.89 13.94 -12.33
CA PHE A 185 -2.17 15.22 -11.66
C PHE A 185 -0.87 15.97 -11.29
N LEU A 186 0.11 15.25 -10.75
CA LEU A 186 1.45 15.77 -10.46
C LEU A 186 2.12 16.30 -11.73
N ALA A 187 2.09 15.55 -12.83
CA ALA A 187 2.72 15.94 -14.07
C ALA A 187 2.10 17.22 -14.65
N GLU A 188 0.76 17.29 -14.65
CA GLU A 188 0.03 18.46 -15.14
C GLU A 188 0.37 19.71 -14.33
N ILE A 189 0.42 19.62 -13.00
CA ILE A 189 0.70 20.79 -12.16
C ILE A 189 2.18 21.16 -12.20
N SER A 190 3.08 20.20 -11.95
CA SER A 190 4.52 20.48 -11.89
C SER A 190 5.08 21.01 -13.21
N GLY A 191 4.54 20.60 -14.35
CA GLY A 191 4.91 21.15 -15.66
C GLY A 191 4.50 22.61 -15.86
N ARG A 192 3.53 23.11 -15.08
CA ARG A 192 3.00 24.49 -15.12
C ARG A 192 3.53 25.39 -14.01
N MET A 193 4.18 24.83 -12.99
CA MET A 193 4.74 25.61 -11.89
C MET A 193 5.92 26.46 -12.38
N ARG A 194 5.87 27.76 -12.07
CA ARG A 194 7.02 28.65 -12.27
C ARG A 194 8.08 28.32 -11.21
N ARG A 195 9.35 28.37 -11.60
CA ARG A 195 10.48 28.13 -10.68
C ARG A 195 10.63 29.32 -9.74
N GLY A 196 10.30 29.11 -8.48
CA GLY A 196 10.57 30.04 -7.37
C GLY A 196 11.97 29.87 -6.79
N ALA A 197 12.29 30.67 -5.77
CA ALA A 197 13.60 30.64 -5.10
C ALA A 197 13.75 29.42 -4.16
N ASN A 198 12.63 28.86 -3.68
CA ASN A 198 12.61 27.72 -2.78
C ASN A 198 12.37 26.39 -3.52
N ALA A 199 13.07 25.34 -3.11
CA ALA A 199 12.94 24.01 -3.69
C ALA A 199 11.67 23.29 -3.19
N CYS A 200 10.71 23.06 -4.09
CA CYS A 200 9.55 22.20 -3.82
C CYS A 200 9.87 20.74 -4.16
N TRP A 201 9.61 19.82 -3.22
CA TRP A 201 9.83 18.40 -3.42
C TRP A 201 8.52 17.71 -3.84
N CYS A 202 8.50 17.11 -5.02
CA CYS A 202 7.36 16.34 -5.52
C CYS A 202 7.67 14.84 -5.48
N ASN A 203 6.90 14.06 -4.71
CA ASN A 203 7.11 12.62 -4.63
C ASN A 203 6.45 11.89 -5.82
N LYS A 204 7.25 11.21 -6.64
CA LYS A 204 6.80 10.38 -7.79
C LYS A 204 6.69 8.87 -7.47
N ARG A 205 6.85 8.43 -6.22
CA ARG A 205 6.61 7.03 -5.81
C ARG A 205 5.96 6.95 -4.43
N ALA A 206 4.63 6.78 -4.39
CA ALA A 206 3.91 6.48 -3.15
C ALA A 206 2.71 5.55 -3.38
N THR A 207 3.01 4.28 -3.69
CA THR A 207 2.14 3.14 -3.32
C THR A 207 3.02 1.89 -3.18
N ALA A 208 3.85 1.87 -2.14
CA ALA A 208 4.48 0.66 -1.64
C ALA A 208 4.82 0.87 -0.16
N ILE A 209 3.82 0.73 0.72
CA ILE A 209 4.05 0.56 2.16
C ILE A 209 4.55 -0.88 2.46
N ALA A 210 4.60 -1.78 1.47
CA ALA A 210 5.22 -3.10 1.60
C ALA A 210 6.41 -3.24 0.65
N ASN A 211 7.58 -3.57 1.22
CA ASN A 211 8.83 -4.01 0.58
C ASN A 211 9.69 -2.97 -0.15
N ALA A 212 10.43 -2.17 0.65
CA ALA A 212 11.63 -1.48 0.18
C ALA A 212 12.85 -2.41 0.20
N LYS A 213 13.19 -3.04 -0.93
CA LYS A 213 14.55 -3.55 -1.19
C LYS A 213 15.41 -2.39 -1.72
N ARG A 214 16.58 -2.16 -1.10
CA ARG A 214 17.57 -1.15 -1.51
C ARG A 214 18.07 -1.46 -2.92
N SER A 215 17.86 -0.56 -3.87
CA SER A 215 18.63 -0.54 -5.12
C SER A 215 19.48 0.74 -5.15
N SER A 216 20.79 0.55 -5.14
CA SER A 216 21.81 1.59 -5.32
C SER A 216 22.01 1.84 -6.82
N THR A 217 21.47 2.94 -7.33
CA THR A 217 21.87 3.46 -8.65
C THR A 217 21.88 4.98 -8.57
N PRO A 218 22.97 5.67 -8.94
CA PRO A 218 23.02 7.12 -8.93
C PRO A 218 22.24 7.66 -10.14
N CYS A 219 21.22 8.47 -9.90
CA CYS A 219 20.53 9.24 -10.96
C CYS A 219 20.96 10.71 -10.89
N ALA A 220 21.09 11.31 -12.07
CA ALA A 220 21.66 12.63 -12.38
C ALA A 220 21.16 13.81 -11.49
N PRO A 221 21.95 14.89 -11.37
CA PRO A 221 21.61 16.03 -10.52
C PRO A 221 20.42 16.79 -11.11
N HIS A 222 19.59 17.41 -10.26
CA HIS A 222 18.50 18.33 -10.57
C HIS A 222 17.05 17.79 -10.60
N PHE A 223 16.80 16.53 -10.23
CA PHE A 223 15.48 16.10 -9.76
C PHE A 223 15.63 15.01 -8.69
N TRP A 224 15.75 15.40 -7.43
CA TRP A 224 15.98 14.43 -6.35
C TRP A 224 14.65 13.75 -5.94
N ALA A 225 14.39 12.60 -6.56
CA ALA A 225 13.44 11.63 -6.05
C ALA A 225 14.01 10.99 -4.77
N THR A 226 13.57 11.45 -3.60
CA THR A 226 14.07 10.90 -2.33
C THR A 226 13.06 9.92 -1.74
N CYS A 227 13.52 8.68 -1.54
CA CYS A 227 12.86 7.70 -0.68
C CYS A 227 12.90 8.23 0.77
N CYS A 228 11.74 8.61 1.30
CA CYS A 228 11.61 9.38 2.55
C CYS A 228 11.77 8.52 3.82
N CYS A 229 12.82 7.70 3.91
CA CYS A 229 13.16 6.96 5.13
C CYS A 229 14.63 7.06 5.55
N SER A 230 15.57 7.36 4.65
CA SER A 230 17.00 7.30 5.01
C SER A 230 17.69 8.65 5.21
N ARG A 231 17.15 9.78 4.72
CA ARG A 231 17.84 11.08 4.75
C ARG A 231 17.31 12.11 5.75
N TRP A 232 16.29 11.77 6.53
CA TRP A 232 15.73 12.63 7.58
C TRP A 232 16.57 12.72 8.87
N ARG A 233 17.69 11.97 8.98
CA ARG A 233 18.53 11.96 10.20
C ARG A 233 19.47 13.16 10.36
N ALA A 234 19.69 13.99 9.33
CA ALA A 234 20.72 15.03 9.39
C ALA A 234 20.23 16.42 9.81
N ALA A 235 18.93 16.61 10.08
CA ALA A 235 18.35 17.91 10.44
C ALA A 235 17.76 17.96 11.86
N PHE A 236 18.01 16.95 12.70
CA PHE A 236 17.61 16.96 14.10
C PHE A 236 18.79 17.29 15.00
N SER A 237 18.67 18.40 15.73
CA SER A 237 19.50 18.75 16.89
C SER A 237 19.54 17.57 17.89
N PRO A 238 20.69 17.28 18.53
CA PRO A 238 20.94 16.02 19.22
C PRO A 238 20.26 15.98 20.60
N LYS A 239 18.94 15.74 20.67
CA LYS A 239 18.26 15.42 21.94
C LYS A 239 17.19 14.31 21.88
N VAL A 240 17.05 13.59 20.78
CA VAL A 240 16.09 12.46 20.71
C VAL A 240 16.73 11.23 20.08
N SER A 241 17.13 10.29 20.94
CA SER A 241 17.53 8.94 20.56
C SER A 241 16.29 8.10 20.25
N ILE A 242 16.05 7.81 18.98
CA ILE A 242 15.08 6.79 18.56
C ILE A 242 15.83 5.45 18.48
N ILE A 243 15.59 4.57 19.46
CA ILE A 243 16.08 3.19 19.47
C ILE A 243 15.02 2.32 18.77
N PRO A 244 15.38 1.53 17.74
CA PRO A 244 14.46 0.59 17.11
C PRO A 244 14.19 -0.60 18.02
N ALA A 245 12.93 -1.03 18.07
CA ALA A 245 12.43 -2.08 18.94
C ALA A 245 13.01 -3.45 18.59
N THR A 246 13.98 -3.89 19.39
CA THR A 246 14.19 -5.30 19.71
C THR A 246 14.46 -5.44 21.20
N CYS A 247 13.70 -6.34 21.82
CA CYS A 247 13.98 -7.03 23.08
C CYS A 247 13.75 -6.30 24.42
N SER A 248 12.80 -6.86 25.17
CA SER A 248 12.67 -6.98 26.63
C SER A 248 13.41 -5.97 27.53
N ARG A 249 12.65 -5.17 28.30
CA ARG A 249 12.74 -5.06 29.78
C ARG A 249 11.79 -3.98 30.32
N ARG A 250 10.95 -4.41 31.28
CA ARG A 250 10.34 -3.67 32.40
C ARG A 250 9.41 -2.48 32.09
N TRP A 251 8.12 -2.80 32.04
CA TRP A 251 7.02 -1.85 32.24
C TRP A 251 7.02 -1.31 33.68
N ARG A 252 7.32 -0.02 33.86
CA ARG A 252 7.09 0.74 35.12
C ARG A 252 6.32 2.06 34.88
N TRP A 253 5.47 2.08 33.86
CA TRP A 253 4.64 3.25 33.54
C TRP A 253 3.14 3.04 33.73
N TRP A 254 2.70 1.80 34.00
CA TRP A 254 1.28 1.44 34.12
C TRP A 254 0.64 1.73 35.48
N ASP A 255 1.42 1.92 36.56
CA ASP A 255 0.86 2.13 37.91
C ASP A 255 0.32 3.54 38.19
N ARG A 256 0.56 4.52 37.32
CA ARG A 256 0.22 5.93 37.61
C ARG A 256 -1.14 6.40 37.07
N VAL A 257 -1.83 5.57 36.28
CA VAL A 257 -3.10 5.95 35.63
C VAL A 257 -4.34 5.34 36.29
N TYR A 258 -4.19 4.33 37.17
CA TYR A 258 -5.32 3.62 37.80
C TYR A 258 -5.45 3.84 39.33
N ARG A 259 -5.18 5.05 39.82
CA ARG A 259 -5.75 5.51 41.11
C ARG A 259 -6.59 6.75 40.90
N ARG A 260 -7.85 6.53 40.55
CA ARG A 260 -9.03 7.29 41.00
C ARG A 260 -10.26 6.47 40.70
#